data_AF-A0A8H6A281-F1
#
_entry.id   AF-A0A8H6A281-F1
#
_cell.length_a   1.000
_cell.length_b   1.000
_cell.length_c   1.000
_cell.angle_alpha   90.00
_cell.angle_beta   90.00
_cell.angle_gamma   90.00
#
_symmetry.space_group_name_H-M   'P 1'
#
loop_
_entity.id
_entity.type
_entity.pdbx_description
1 polymer ?
#
loop_
_entity_poly.entity_id
_entity_poly.type
_entity_poly.pdbx_seq_one_letter_code
_entity_poly.pdbx_strand_id
1 'polypeptide(L)'
;MTLGPLGRKHRYQAIDLRIEYTKALYEPTPEDLRPEREPNEDEEDYRDRVSIWEKSMRVVQQPEPKTFSPKDIRCLDLRKDYKDKGLQVIVKIASIELTPEKPTYEGGSWHVEGQMNEHICATALYYFSSYNITDSRLAFRQESRYEEGDIGYEQDHIEWLVDIFGCEQNGPLLQEVGDVLCKEGRLLTFPNILQHRVRPFQLADPTKPGYYKIIALLLVYPNIQIISTENIPPQREDWLHKMDSSRTLELHNNVFNIGEAKEWRAELMEERKAFIDEHNSALAQETFSLCEH
;
A
#
# COMPACT_ATOMS: atom_id res chain seq x y z
N MET A 1 -14.99 -4.94 6.89
CA MET A 1 -14.11 -4.55 5.77
C MET A 1 -12.72 -4.39 6.34
N THR A 2 -12.01 -5.51 6.45
CA THR A 2 -10.67 -5.62 7.02
C THR A 2 -9.97 -6.74 6.27
N LEU A 3 -8.79 -6.44 5.71
CA LEU A 3 -7.67 -7.32 5.32
C LEU A 3 -7.90 -8.51 4.36
N GLY A 4 -9.14 -8.90 4.08
CA GLY A 4 -9.48 -9.69 2.90
C GLY A 4 -9.81 -8.77 1.72
N PRO A 5 -9.47 -9.14 0.47
CA PRO A 5 -10.02 -8.45 -0.69
C PRO A 5 -11.53 -8.37 -0.51
N LEU A 6 -12.11 -7.18 -0.75
CA LEU A 6 -13.56 -6.99 -0.72
C LEU A 6 -14.19 -8.17 -1.46
N GLY A 7 -14.95 -9.01 -0.73
CA GLY A 7 -15.52 -10.23 -1.32
C GLY A 7 -16.25 -9.85 -2.61
N ARG A 8 -16.05 -10.60 -3.70
CA ARG A 8 -16.45 -10.25 -5.08
C ARG A 8 -17.81 -9.52 -5.16
N LYS A 9 -18.80 -9.92 -4.38
CA LYS A 9 -20.13 -9.27 -4.30
C LYS A 9 -20.15 -7.77 -3.96
N HIS A 10 -19.12 -7.23 -3.30
CA HIS A 10 -18.96 -5.81 -3.01
C HIS A 10 -18.04 -5.08 -4.00
N ARG A 11 -17.33 -5.79 -4.89
CA ARG A 11 -16.55 -5.18 -5.99
C ARG A 11 -17.47 -4.50 -7.03
N TYR A 12 -18.72 -4.96 -7.13
CA TYR A 12 -19.66 -4.61 -8.22
C TYR A 12 -20.84 -3.72 -7.83
N GLN A 13 -20.87 -3.13 -6.63
CA GLN A 13 -21.76 -1.97 -6.49
C GLN A 13 -21.25 -0.94 -7.49
N ALA A 14 -22.16 -0.37 -8.30
CA ALA A 14 -21.81 0.62 -9.32
C ALA A 14 -21.15 1.83 -8.65
N ILE A 15 -19.83 1.76 -8.47
CA ILE A 15 -19.02 2.87 -8.00
C ILE A 15 -18.95 3.78 -9.21
N ASP A 16 -19.70 4.88 -9.17
CA ASP A 16 -19.50 6.02 -10.07
C ASP A 16 -18.01 6.39 -10.01
N LEU A 17 -17.28 6.11 -11.10
CA LEU A 17 -15.84 6.29 -11.20
C LEU A 17 -15.58 7.73 -11.63
N ARG A 18 -14.70 8.42 -10.91
CA ARG A 18 -14.30 9.79 -11.27
C ARG A 18 -13.57 9.82 -12.62
N ILE A 19 -12.85 8.75 -12.94
CA ILE A 19 -12.14 8.55 -14.20
C ILE A 19 -12.73 7.27 -14.81
N GLU A 20 -13.47 7.43 -15.90
CA GLU A 20 -13.96 6.30 -16.69
C GLU A 20 -13.00 6.05 -17.84
N TYR A 21 -12.57 4.80 -17.97
CA TYR A 21 -11.71 4.36 -19.06
C TYR A 21 -12.25 3.04 -19.59
N THR A 22 -13.06 3.12 -20.65
CA THR A 22 -13.76 1.96 -21.24
C THR A 22 -13.21 1.58 -22.63
N LYS A 23 -12.33 2.42 -23.19
CA LYS A 23 -11.70 2.19 -24.48
C LYS A 23 -10.32 2.83 -24.51
N ALA A 24 -9.34 2.10 -25.02
CA ALA A 24 -8.04 2.65 -25.35
C ALA A 24 -8.15 3.53 -26.59
N LEU A 25 -7.81 4.81 -26.40
CA LEU A 25 -7.78 5.82 -27.45
C LEU A 25 -6.34 6.32 -27.60
N TYR A 26 -5.96 6.63 -28.83
CA TYR A 26 -4.61 7.05 -29.18
C TYR A 26 -4.69 8.36 -29.97
N GLU A 27 -3.67 9.20 -29.81
CA GLU A 27 -3.51 10.38 -30.64
C GLU A 27 -3.27 9.97 -32.10
N PRO A 28 -3.70 10.80 -33.08
CA PRO A 28 -3.47 10.50 -34.49
C PRO A 28 -1.97 10.39 -34.82
N THR A 29 -1.59 9.29 -35.46
CA THR A 29 -0.22 9.09 -35.95
C THR A 29 0.11 10.08 -37.08
N PRO A 30 1.26 10.78 -37.03
CA PRO A 30 1.67 11.70 -38.10
C PRO A 30 2.15 10.92 -39.34
N GLU A 31 1.27 10.78 -40.34
CA GLU A 31 1.55 10.05 -41.59
C GLU A 31 2.71 10.64 -42.41
N ASP A 32 3.02 11.93 -42.24
CA ASP A 32 4.15 12.59 -42.91
C ASP A 32 5.52 12.08 -42.44
N LEU A 33 5.58 11.45 -41.27
CA LEU A 33 6.78 10.84 -40.72
C LEU A 33 6.87 9.33 -41.01
N ARG A 34 5.92 8.78 -41.76
CA ARG A 34 5.89 7.35 -42.09
C ARG A 34 7.12 6.98 -42.91
N PRO A 35 7.85 5.91 -42.53
CA PRO A 35 9.02 5.50 -43.27
C PRO A 35 8.66 5.06 -44.70
N GLU A 36 9.42 5.58 -45.67
CA GLU A 36 9.35 5.13 -47.06
C GLU A 36 10.14 3.82 -47.23
N ARG A 37 9.75 3.01 -48.22
CA ARG A 37 10.43 1.76 -48.55
C ARG A 37 11.83 2.02 -49.10
N GLU A 38 12.83 1.30 -48.59
CA GLU A 38 14.21 1.46 -49.06
C GLU A 38 14.49 0.67 -50.36
N PRO A 39 15.45 1.10 -51.21
CA PRO A 39 15.66 0.49 -52.54
C PRO A 39 16.00 -1.00 -52.57
N ASN A 40 16.55 -1.56 -51.49
CA ASN A 40 16.95 -2.98 -51.37
C ASN A 40 16.16 -3.75 -50.30
N GLU A 41 15.11 -3.15 -49.76
CA GLU A 41 14.30 -3.72 -48.70
C GLU A 41 13.17 -4.57 -49.30
N ASP A 42 13.04 -5.79 -48.81
CA ASP A 42 11.92 -6.64 -49.19
C ASP A 42 10.61 -6.18 -48.54
N GLU A 43 9.49 -6.79 -48.93
CA GLU A 43 8.18 -6.36 -48.45
C GLU A 43 7.96 -6.70 -46.97
N GLU A 44 8.61 -7.74 -46.47
CA GLU A 44 8.46 -8.19 -45.08
C GLU A 44 9.22 -7.24 -44.15
N ASP A 45 10.48 -6.96 -44.46
CA ASP A 45 11.31 -5.98 -43.75
C ASP A 45 10.68 -4.59 -43.72
N TYR A 46 10.10 -4.15 -44.86
CA TYR A 46 9.40 -2.86 -44.92
C TYR A 46 8.18 -2.84 -43.99
N ARG A 47 7.36 -3.89 -44.00
CA ARG A 47 6.17 -3.98 -43.16
C ARG A 47 6.53 -4.04 -41.68
N ASP A 48 7.58 -4.76 -41.32
CA ASP A 48 8.07 -4.84 -39.94
C ASP A 48 8.57 -3.49 -39.46
N ARG A 49 9.36 -2.77 -40.28
CA ARG A 49 9.84 -1.43 -39.94
C ARG A 49 8.71 -0.42 -39.77
N VAL A 50 7.71 -0.45 -40.66
CA VAL A 50 6.52 0.41 -40.53
C VAL A 50 5.73 0.04 -39.26
N SER A 51 5.54 -1.25 -38.97
CA SER A 51 4.86 -1.70 -37.74
C SER A 51 5.57 -1.25 -36.47
N ILE A 52 6.91 -1.35 -36.43
CA ILE A 52 7.72 -0.84 -35.32
C ILE A 52 7.58 0.68 -35.19
N TRP A 53 7.62 1.40 -36.31
CA TRP A 53 7.42 2.85 -36.32
C TRP A 53 6.03 3.22 -35.81
N GLU A 54 4.96 2.59 -36.32
CA GLU A 54 3.58 2.82 -35.88
C GLU A 54 3.45 2.61 -34.36
N LYS A 55 3.97 1.49 -33.85
CA LYS A 55 4.01 1.21 -32.39
C LYS A 55 4.76 2.27 -31.61
N SER A 56 5.90 2.74 -32.11
CA SER A 56 6.72 3.76 -31.45
C SER A 56 6.08 5.16 -31.42
N MET A 57 5.17 5.43 -32.36
CA MET A 57 4.47 6.72 -32.47
C MET A 57 3.12 6.74 -31.74
N ARG A 58 2.64 5.60 -31.24
CA ARG A 58 1.40 5.52 -30.47
C ARG A 58 1.54 6.29 -29.16
N VAL A 59 0.69 7.30 -28.99
CA VAL A 59 0.55 8.04 -27.74
C VAL A 59 -0.86 7.82 -27.21
N VAL A 60 -0.96 7.20 -26.04
CA VAL A 60 -2.25 6.91 -25.40
C VAL A 60 -2.88 8.22 -24.91
N GLN A 61 -4.14 8.44 -25.26
CA GLN A 61 -4.90 9.57 -24.74
C GLN A 61 -5.25 9.33 -23.28
N GLN A 62 -4.71 10.16 -22.38
CA GLN A 62 -5.02 10.06 -20.96
C GLN A 62 -6.46 10.52 -20.67
N PRO A 63 -7.23 9.79 -19.85
CA PRO A 63 -8.58 10.19 -19.50
C PRO A 63 -8.56 11.39 -18.55
N GLU A 64 -9.36 12.41 -18.87
CA GLU A 64 -9.56 13.54 -17.98
C GLU A 64 -10.58 13.18 -16.87
N PRO A 65 -10.29 13.49 -15.59
CA PRO A 65 -11.22 13.23 -14.51
C PRO A 65 -12.49 14.08 -14.67
N LYS A 66 -13.65 13.46 -14.45
CA LYS A 66 -14.92 14.19 -14.33
C LYS A 66 -14.84 15.20 -13.18
N THR A 67 -15.69 16.23 -13.26
CA THR A 67 -15.87 17.21 -12.18
C THR A 67 -16.12 16.46 -10.86
N PHE A 68 -15.33 16.78 -9.84
CA PHE A 68 -15.47 16.13 -8.55
C PHE A 68 -16.84 16.45 -7.95
N SER A 69 -17.63 15.40 -7.73
CA SER A 69 -18.84 15.46 -6.93
C SER A 69 -18.66 14.54 -5.72
N PRO A 70 -18.65 15.07 -4.48
CA PRO A 70 -18.57 14.24 -3.31
C PRO A 70 -19.81 13.34 -3.25
N LYS A 71 -19.61 12.03 -3.11
CA LYS A 71 -20.72 11.09 -2.92
C LYS A 71 -21.43 11.42 -1.61
N ASP A 72 -22.76 11.34 -1.63
CA ASP A 72 -23.60 11.43 -0.43
C ASP A 72 -23.45 10.13 0.38
N ILE A 73 -22.27 9.98 0.99
CA ILE A 73 -21.98 8.92 1.93
C ILE A 73 -22.55 9.37 3.26
N ARG A 74 -23.32 8.50 3.94
CA ARG A 74 -23.82 8.76 5.30
C ARG A 74 -22.67 9.35 6.13
N CYS A 75 -22.83 10.61 6.53
CA CYS A 75 -21.86 11.27 7.38
C CYS A 75 -21.84 10.52 8.71
N LEU A 76 -20.73 9.84 8.97
CA LEU A 76 -20.49 9.14 10.23
C LEU A 76 -19.96 10.17 11.23
N ASP A 77 -20.70 10.44 12.28
CA ASP A 77 -20.21 11.28 13.37
C ASP A 77 -19.66 10.36 14.46
N LEU A 78 -18.36 10.08 14.39
CA LEU A 78 -17.71 9.16 15.32
C LEU A 78 -17.94 9.53 16.79
N ARG A 79 -18.07 10.83 17.09
CA ARG A 79 -18.28 11.31 18.46
C ARG A 79 -19.71 11.07 18.94
N LYS A 80 -20.68 11.14 18.03
CA LYS A 80 -22.09 10.86 18.33
C LYS A 80 -22.38 9.36 18.29
N ASP A 81 -21.98 8.69 17.23
CA ASP A 81 -22.34 7.31 16.91
C ASP A 81 -21.61 6.29 17.80
N TYR A 82 -20.41 6.62 18.29
CA TYR A 82 -19.60 5.75 19.15
C TYR A 82 -19.30 6.37 20.52
N LYS A 83 -20.10 7.35 20.96
CA LYS A 83 -19.93 8.01 22.27
C LYS A 83 -19.89 7.00 23.42
N ASP A 84 -20.85 6.08 23.43
CA ASP A 84 -21.07 5.16 24.55
C ASP A 84 -20.19 3.92 24.44
N LYS A 85 -19.88 3.47 23.22
CA LYS A 85 -19.04 2.29 22.95
C LYS A 85 -17.54 2.61 23.01
N GLY A 86 -17.17 3.84 22.70
CA GLY A 86 -15.78 4.26 22.52
C GLY A 86 -15.17 3.77 21.20
N LEU A 87 -13.95 4.22 20.95
CA LEU A 87 -13.10 3.77 19.83
C LEU A 87 -11.89 3.04 20.39
N GLN A 88 -11.45 1.98 19.71
CA GLN A 88 -10.21 1.29 20.03
C GLN A 88 -9.11 1.66 19.04
N VAL A 89 -7.94 1.98 19.57
CA VAL A 89 -6.77 2.36 18.78
C VAL A 89 -5.57 1.56 19.29
N ILE A 90 -4.84 0.92 18.38
CA ILE A 90 -3.53 0.35 18.67
C ILE A 90 -2.48 1.44 18.43
N VAL A 91 -1.63 1.67 19.43
CA VAL A 91 -0.55 2.66 19.35
C VAL A 91 0.78 1.92 19.18
N LYS A 92 1.51 2.25 18.12
CA LYS A 92 2.84 1.71 17.84
C LYS A 92 3.84 2.85 17.71
N ILE A 93 4.95 2.75 18.41
CA ILE A 93 6.08 3.66 18.24
C ILE A 93 7.18 2.89 17.51
N ALA A 94 7.70 3.46 16.44
CA ALA A 94 8.80 2.86 15.69
C ALA A 94 9.85 3.92 15.36
N SER A 95 11.10 3.48 15.27
CA SER A 95 12.23 4.31 14.89
C SER A 95 13.09 3.55 13.89
N ILE A 96 13.61 4.24 12.89
CA ILE A 96 14.68 3.77 12.02
C ILE A 96 15.90 4.61 12.36
N GLU A 97 17.01 3.95 12.65
CA GLU A 97 18.29 4.56 12.99
C GLU A 97 19.34 4.15 11.98
N LEU A 98 20.09 5.14 11.49
CA LEU A 98 21.18 5.00 10.53
C LEU A 98 22.47 5.46 11.20
N THR A 99 23.55 4.75 10.91
CA THR A 99 24.90 5.08 11.40
C THR A 99 25.86 5.23 10.23
N PRO A 100 27.02 5.87 10.39
CA PRO A 100 28.02 5.93 9.32
C PRO A 100 28.41 4.55 8.76
N GLU A 101 28.37 3.49 9.57
CA GLU A 101 28.66 2.10 9.16
C GLU A 101 27.49 1.45 8.42
N LYS A 102 26.25 1.90 8.69
CA LYS A 102 25.04 1.47 8.00
C LYS A 102 24.23 2.71 7.58
N PRO A 103 24.69 3.43 6.53
CA PRO A 103 24.21 4.77 6.22
C PRO A 103 22.90 4.78 5.43
N THR A 104 22.40 3.61 5.01
CA THR A 104 21.25 3.46 4.12
C THR A 104 20.21 2.53 4.72
N TYR A 105 18.95 2.93 4.60
CA TYR A 105 17.78 2.08 4.78
C TYR A 105 17.23 1.69 3.42
N GLU A 106 17.21 0.39 3.12
CA GLU A 106 16.80 -0.17 1.81
C GLU A 106 15.29 -0.06 1.53
N GLY A 107 14.51 0.49 2.47
CA GLY A 107 13.06 0.52 2.40
C GLY A 107 12.38 -0.62 3.15
N GLY A 108 11.06 -0.52 3.26
CA GLY A 108 10.21 -1.55 3.85
C GLY A 108 9.55 -2.43 2.79
N SER A 109 9.01 -3.56 3.23
CA SER A 109 8.14 -4.41 2.41
C SER A 109 6.78 -3.76 2.19
N TRP A 110 6.13 -4.08 1.08
CA TRP A 110 4.72 -3.75 0.88
C TRP A 110 3.84 -4.51 1.88
N HIS A 111 2.99 -3.79 2.60
CA HIS A 111 2.11 -4.37 3.61
C HIS A 111 0.89 -3.46 3.87
N VAL A 112 -0.10 -4.02 4.56
CA VAL A 112 -1.19 -3.30 5.25
C VAL A 112 -0.94 -3.40 6.76
N GLU A 113 -1.54 -2.51 7.55
CA GLU A 113 -1.37 -2.56 9.00
C GLU A 113 -2.23 -3.67 9.64
N GLY A 114 -1.56 -4.50 10.42
CA GLY A 114 -2.15 -5.55 11.24
C GLY A 114 -2.62 -6.79 10.50
N GLN A 115 -3.10 -7.75 11.28
CA GLN A 115 -3.66 -9.04 10.88
C GLN A 115 -5.18 -9.06 11.10
N MET A 116 -5.86 -10.10 10.62
CA MET A 116 -7.33 -10.20 10.62
C MET A 116 -7.95 -10.03 12.02
N ASN A 117 -7.27 -10.49 13.08
CA ASN A 117 -7.67 -10.39 14.48
C ASN A 117 -7.58 -8.96 15.05
N GLU A 118 -6.73 -8.09 14.50
CA GLU A 118 -6.58 -6.70 14.97
C GLU A 118 -7.66 -5.78 14.36
N HIS A 119 -8.32 -6.21 13.28
CA HIS A 119 -9.42 -5.50 12.63
C HIS A 119 -9.15 -4.02 12.30
N ILE A 120 -7.92 -3.70 11.89
CA ILE A 120 -7.52 -2.33 11.55
C ILE A 120 -8.22 -1.86 10.26
N CYS A 121 -8.87 -0.70 10.33
CA CYS A 121 -9.62 -0.12 9.21
C CYS A 121 -8.99 1.19 8.68
N ALA A 122 -8.23 1.91 9.50
CA ALA A 122 -7.52 3.11 9.10
C ALA A 122 -6.22 3.28 9.90
N THR A 123 -5.27 3.96 9.30
CA THR A 123 -3.94 4.19 9.85
C THR A 123 -3.65 5.69 9.86
N ALA A 124 -3.10 6.18 10.96
CA ALA A 124 -2.53 7.51 11.05
C ALA A 124 -1.07 7.43 11.48
N LEU A 125 -0.17 8.02 10.70
CA LEU A 125 1.26 8.07 10.97
C LEU A 125 1.66 9.51 11.29
N TYR A 126 2.20 9.71 12.49
CA TYR A 126 2.74 11.00 12.93
C TYR A 126 4.26 10.95 12.95
N TYR A 127 4.85 11.80 12.13
CA TYR A 127 6.28 11.92 11.90
C TYR A 127 6.86 12.89 12.93
N PHE A 128 7.12 12.44 14.15
CA PHE A 128 7.33 13.38 15.28
C PHE A 128 8.78 13.85 15.45
N SER A 129 9.76 13.13 14.89
CA SER A 129 11.16 13.54 14.97
C SER A 129 11.99 12.90 13.86
N SER A 130 12.78 13.70 13.16
CA SER A 130 13.70 13.28 12.11
C SER A 130 14.99 14.08 12.17
N TYR A 131 16.12 13.40 11.98
CA TYR A 131 17.42 14.05 12.02
C TYR A 131 18.38 13.39 11.04
N ASN A 132 19.12 14.21 10.30
CA ASN A 132 20.24 13.80 9.44
C ASN A 132 19.91 12.68 8.45
N ILE A 133 18.74 12.73 7.80
CA ILE A 133 18.37 11.82 6.73
C ILE A 133 17.97 12.61 5.48
N THR A 134 18.09 11.97 4.31
CA THR A 134 17.47 12.45 3.07
C THR A 134 15.95 12.35 3.14
N ASP A 135 15.26 12.91 2.15
CA ASP A 135 13.80 12.81 2.05
C ASP A 135 13.33 11.35 2.11
N SER A 136 12.54 11.03 3.14
CA SER A 136 11.82 9.75 3.24
C SER A 136 10.44 9.88 2.58
N ARG A 137 9.95 8.82 1.95
CA ARG A 137 8.65 8.82 1.24
C ARG A 137 7.88 7.55 1.55
N LEU A 138 6.56 7.66 1.73
CA LEU A 138 5.67 6.52 1.93
C LEU A 138 4.90 6.27 0.64
N ALA A 139 5.22 5.17 -0.02
CA ALA A 139 4.57 4.77 -1.27
C ALA A 139 3.32 3.93 -0.99
N PHE A 140 2.36 4.04 -1.89
CA PHE A 140 1.08 3.34 -1.83
C PHE A 140 0.86 2.55 -3.12
N ARG A 141 0.23 1.39 -3.00
CA ARG A 141 -0.28 0.61 -4.13
C ARG A 141 -1.61 -0.04 -3.77
N GLN A 142 -2.35 -0.45 -4.78
CA GLN A 142 -3.63 -1.12 -4.64
C GLN A 142 -3.85 -2.13 -5.76
N GLU A 143 -4.83 -3.02 -5.58
CA GLU A 143 -5.36 -3.85 -6.66
C GLU A 143 -6.09 -2.96 -7.68
N SER A 144 -5.70 -3.05 -8.95
CA SER A 144 -6.35 -2.39 -10.07
C SER A 144 -7.75 -2.98 -10.27
N ARG A 145 -8.74 -2.12 -10.50
CA ARG A 145 -10.06 -2.56 -10.93
C ARG A 145 -10.03 -2.82 -12.43
N TYR A 146 -9.73 -4.06 -12.81
CA TYR A 146 -9.73 -4.52 -14.20
C TYR A 146 -10.44 -5.87 -14.31
N GLU A 147 -11.36 -5.99 -15.26
CA GLU A 147 -11.87 -7.27 -15.73
C GLU A 147 -11.65 -7.40 -17.23
N GLU A 148 -11.48 -8.64 -17.68
CA GLU A 148 -11.32 -8.94 -19.10
C GLU A 148 -12.55 -8.47 -19.89
N GLY A 149 -12.31 -7.69 -20.94
CA GLY A 149 -13.37 -7.12 -21.78
C GLY A 149 -13.97 -5.80 -21.27
N ASP A 150 -13.55 -5.29 -20.10
CA ASP A 150 -14.01 -3.97 -19.60
C ASP A 150 -13.51 -2.81 -20.47
N ILE A 151 -12.35 -2.98 -21.10
CA ILE A 151 -11.67 -1.95 -21.90
C ILE A 151 -11.59 -2.45 -23.34
N GLY A 152 -12.19 -1.71 -24.27
CA GLY A 152 -12.03 -1.97 -25.69
C GLY A 152 -10.66 -1.48 -26.19
N TYR A 153 -9.88 -2.34 -26.82
CA TYR A 153 -8.60 -1.99 -27.46
C TYR A 153 -8.46 -2.78 -28.78
N GLU A 154 -7.58 -2.33 -29.66
CA GLU A 154 -7.26 -3.04 -30.91
C GLU A 154 -6.21 -4.13 -30.66
N GLN A 155 -6.19 -5.17 -31.49
CA GLN A 155 -5.18 -6.24 -31.36
C GLN A 155 -3.77 -5.64 -31.43
N ASP A 156 -2.85 -6.15 -30.61
CA ASP A 156 -1.47 -5.67 -30.47
C ASP A 156 -1.32 -4.22 -29.96
N HIS A 157 -2.38 -3.62 -29.42
CA HIS A 157 -2.37 -2.28 -28.81
C HIS A 157 -2.45 -2.43 -27.29
N ILE A 158 -1.31 -2.70 -26.67
CA ILE A 158 -1.19 -3.00 -25.22
C ILE A 158 -0.55 -1.86 -24.42
N GLU A 159 -0.03 -0.83 -25.09
CA GLU A 159 0.77 0.25 -24.48
C GLU A 159 -0.05 1.06 -23.46
N TRP A 160 -1.36 1.17 -23.68
CA TRP A 160 -2.30 1.82 -22.76
C TRP A 160 -2.28 1.21 -21.36
N LEU A 161 -1.92 -0.06 -21.21
CA LEU A 161 -1.89 -0.70 -19.90
C LEU A 161 -0.82 -0.07 -19.00
N VAL A 162 0.34 0.22 -19.57
CA VAL A 162 1.44 0.89 -18.86
C VAL A 162 1.09 2.35 -18.62
N ASP A 163 0.59 3.05 -19.63
CA ASP A 163 0.32 4.50 -19.54
C ASP A 163 -0.84 4.85 -18.61
N ILE A 164 -1.87 4.00 -18.52
CA ILE A 164 -3.09 4.27 -17.73
C ILE A 164 -3.03 3.62 -16.35
N PHE A 165 -2.58 2.36 -16.27
CA PHE A 165 -2.56 1.62 -15.02
C PHE A 165 -1.17 1.57 -14.38
N GLY A 166 -0.10 1.85 -15.11
CA GLY A 166 1.27 1.61 -14.63
C GLY A 166 1.57 0.11 -14.47
N CYS A 167 0.86 -0.74 -15.22
CA CYS A 167 0.95 -2.19 -15.14
C CYS A 167 1.44 -2.77 -16.46
N GLU A 168 1.91 -4.02 -16.44
CA GLU A 168 2.44 -4.73 -17.61
C GLU A 168 1.52 -5.87 -18.02
N GLN A 169 1.53 -6.24 -19.31
CA GLN A 169 0.80 -7.41 -19.79
C GLN A 169 1.35 -8.67 -19.12
N ASN A 170 0.45 -9.54 -18.67
CA ASN A 170 0.74 -10.72 -17.82
C ASN A 170 1.38 -10.38 -16.45
N GLY A 171 1.53 -9.10 -16.12
CA GLY A 171 1.96 -8.63 -14.81
C GLY A 171 0.81 -8.62 -13.80
N PRO A 172 1.11 -8.47 -12.50
CA PRO A 172 0.09 -8.45 -11.45
C PRO A 172 -0.86 -7.25 -11.60
N LEU A 173 -2.10 -7.39 -11.14
CA LEU A 173 -3.09 -6.30 -11.04
C LEU A 173 -2.74 -5.28 -9.94
N LEU A 174 -1.46 -4.94 -9.76
CA LEU A 174 -0.98 -4.07 -8.70
C LEU A 174 -0.51 -2.73 -9.27
N GLN A 175 -1.31 -1.69 -9.03
CA GLN A 175 -0.99 -0.32 -9.42
C GLN A 175 -0.33 0.43 -8.26
N GLU A 176 0.90 0.93 -8.47
CA GLU A 176 1.48 1.96 -7.60
C GLU A 176 0.74 3.28 -7.82
N VAL A 177 0.03 3.78 -6.80
CA VAL A 177 -0.81 4.99 -6.90
C VAL A 177 -0.07 6.27 -6.52
N GLY A 178 1.24 6.16 -6.33
CA GLY A 178 2.13 7.25 -5.94
C GLY A 178 2.58 7.17 -4.49
N ASP A 179 3.15 8.27 -4.01
CA ASP A 179 3.77 8.31 -2.70
C ASP A 179 3.73 9.72 -2.09
N VAL A 180 3.91 9.78 -0.77
CA VAL A 180 3.84 11.01 0.00
C VAL A 180 5.17 11.25 0.73
N LEU A 181 5.67 12.48 0.65
CA LEU A 181 6.85 12.92 1.38
C LEU A 181 6.62 12.89 2.90
N CYS A 182 7.58 12.35 3.63
CA CYS A 182 7.51 12.07 5.07
C CYS A 182 8.38 13.06 5.84
N LYS A 183 7.81 14.17 6.30
CA LYS A 183 8.54 15.24 7.03
C LYS A 183 8.16 15.29 8.49
N GLU A 184 9.11 15.70 9.33
CA GLU A 184 8.83 15.99 10.74
C GLU A 184 7.64 16.95 10.88
N GLY A 185 6.78 16.69 11.86
CA GLY A 185 5.54 17.41 12.14
C GLY A 185 4.36 17.02 11.25
N ARG A 186 4.53 16.14 10.26
CA ARG A 186 3.45 15.69 9.38
C ARG A 186 2.61 14.59 10.02
N LEU A 187 1.28 14.71 9.93
CA LEU A 187 0.33 13.63 10.17
C LEU A 187 -0.22 13.16 8.82
N LEU A 188 -0.11 11.86 8.55
CA LEU A 188 -0.64 11.23 7.35
C LEU A 188 -1.70 10.20 7.74
N THR A 189 -2.90 10.33 7.20
CA THR A 189 -4.03 9.42 7.47
C THR A 189 -4.50 8.75 6.19
N PHE A 190 -4.69 7.44 6.21
CA PHE A 190 -5.15 6.68 5.06
C PHE A 190 -5.96 5.45 5.48
N PRO A 191 -6.89 4.97 4.64
CA PRO A 191 -7.61 3.74 4.91
C PRO A 191 -6.67 2.53 4.83
N ASN A 192 -6.90 1.52 5.67
CA ASN A 192 -6.08 0.30 5.71
C ASN A 192 -6.43 -0.70 4.58
N ILE A 193 -6.77 -0.17 3.41
CA ILE A 193 -7.04 -0.91 2.16
C ILE A 193 -5.93 -0.71 1.13
N LEU A 194 -5.05 0.28 1.36
CA LEU A 194 -3.90 0.54 0.51
C LEU A 194 -2.71 -0.19 1.11
N GLN A 195 -1.99 -0.96 0.29
CA GLN A 195 -0.67 -1.42 0.70
C GLN A 195 0.29 -0.23 0.68
N HIS A 196 1.14 -0.12 1.69
CA HIS A 196 2.17 0.90 1.75
C HIS A 196 3.56 0.31 1.99
N ARG A 197 4.58 1.07 1.59
CA ARG A 197 5.98 0.82 1.96
C ARG A 197 6.72 2.11 2.19
N VAL A 198 7.67 2.09 3.11
CA VAL A 198 8.66 3.15 3.25
C VAL A 198 9.68 2.99 2.12
N ARG A 199 9.89 4.02 1.30
CA ARG A 199 10.91 4.03 0.24
C ARG A 199 12.33 4.09 0.86
N PRO A 200 13.37 3.67 0.12
CA PRO A 200 14.74 3.79 0.58
C PRO A 200 15.11 5.24 0.93
N PHE A 201 15.95 5.43 1.93
CA PHE A 201 16.57 6.71 2.27
C PHE A 201 17.92 6.49 2.97
N GLN A 202 18.72 7.55 3.08
CA GLN A 202 20.06 7.47 3.63
C GLN A 202 20.39 8.67 4.52
N LEU A 203 21.57 8.65 5.14
CA LEU A 203 22.10 9.80 5.87
C LEU A 203 22.28 11.03 4.95
N ALA A 204 21.91 12.21 5.43
CA ALA A 204 22.17 13.47 4.72
C ALA A 204 23.65 13.89 4.84
N ASP A 205 24.20 13.78 6.06
CA ASP A 205 25.63 13.85 6.38
C ASP A 205 26.10 12.43 6.78
N PRO A 206 26.80 11.71 5.89
CA PRO A 206 27.26 10.33 6.14
C PRO A 206 28.22 10.19 7.33
N THR A 207 28.78 11.30 7.83
CA THR A 207 29.73 11.29 8.95
C THR A 207 29.05 11.25 10.32
N LYS A 208 27.73 11.46 10.38
CA LYS A 208 26.96 11.53 11.62
C LYS A 208 25.83 10.51 11.59
N PRO A 209 25.39 9.99 12.75
CA PRO A 209 24.18 9.19 12.81
C PRO A 209 22.96 10.01 12.42
N GLY A 210 21.90 9.33 12.02
CA GLY A 210 20.63 9.91 11.63
C GLY A 210 19.49 8.99 12.02
N TYR A 211 18.28 9.54 12.12
CA TYR A 211 17.13 8.76 12.50
C TYR A 211 15.82 9.36 12.00
N TYR A 212 14.80 8.53 12.10
CA TYR A 212 13.44 8.88 11.78
C TYR A 212 12.49 8.14 12.73
N LYS A 213 11.60 8.86 13.43
CA LYS A 213 10.71 8.31 14.47
C LYS A 213 9.23 8.59 14.19
N ILE A 214 8.41 7.57 14.37
CA ILE A 214 6.95 7.61 14.17
C ILE A 214 6.16 7.17 15.38
N ILE A 215 4.98 7.77 15.50
CA ILE A 215 3.84 7.20 16.20
C ILE A 215 2.83 6.78 15.14
N ALA A 216 2.48 5.50 15.11
CA ALA A 216 1.38 4.97 14.33
C ALA A 216 0.17 4.77 15.25
N LEU A 217 -0.98 5.29 14.83
CA LEU A 217 -2.28 5.09 15.45
C LEU A 217 -3.11 4.26 14.49
N LEU A 218 -3.45 3.04 14.90
CA LEU A 218 -4.18 2.08 14.07
C LEU A 218 -5.60 1.98 14.60
N LEU A 219 -6.57 2.48 13.83
CA LEU A 219 -7.97 2.47 14.22
C LEU A 219 -8.56 1.07 14.00
N VAL A 220 -8.95 0.43 15.10
CA VAL A 220 -9.74 -0.81 15.07
C VAL A 220 -11.14 -0.48 14.57
N TYR A 221 -11.71 -1.34 13.72
CA TYR A 221 -13.05 -1.17 13.18
C TYR A 221 -14.08 -0.96 14.31
N PRO A 222 -14.76 0.22 14.38
CA PRO A 222 -15.54 0.60 15.57
C PRO A 222 -16.71 -0.33 15.93
N ASN A 223 -17.19 -1.14 14.97
CA ASN A 223 -18.29 -2.08 15.22
C ASN A 223 -17.83 -3.40 15.85
N ILE A 224 -16.52 -3.63 15.99
CA ILE A 224 -15.94 -4.78 16.69
C ILE A 224 -15.24 -4.29 17.95
N GLN A 225 -15.23 -5.11 19.01
CA GLN A 225 -14.35 -4.91 20.15
C GLN A 225 -13.33 -6.04 20.21
N ILE A 226 -12.06 -5.69 20.33
CA ILE A 226 -10.95 -6.62 20.55
C ILE A 226 -10.46 -6.51 21.99
N ILE A 227 -9.67 -7.48 22.43
CA ILE A 227 -9.04 -7.46 23.76
C ILE A 227 -8.11 -6.24 23.85
N SER A 228 -8.30 -5.43 24.89
CA SER A 228 -7.55 -4.20 25.15
C SER A 228 -6.47 -4.44 26.22
N THR A 229 -5.49 -3.54 26.31
CA THR A 229 -4.54 -3.48 27.44
C THR A 229 -5.23 -3.24 28.78
N GLU A 230 -6.49 -2.81 28.80
CA GLU A 230 -7.35 -2.78 30.00
C GLU A 230 -7.67 -4.19 30.52
N ASN A 231 -7.76 -5.17 29.62
CA ASN A 231 -8.09 -6.56 29.95
C ASN A 231 -6.84 -7.42 30.15
N ILE A 232 -5.67 -6.94 29.75
CA ILE A 232 -4.41 -7.66 29.86
C ILE A 232 -3.69 -7.24 31.14
N PRO A 233 -3.37 -8.19 32.03
CA PRO A 233 -2.58 -7.88 33.20
C PRO A 233 -1.16 -7.40 32.86
N PRO A 234 -0.45 -6.74 33.78
CA PRO A 234 0.97 -6.45 33.58
C PRO A 234 1.78 -7.71 33.27
N GLN A 235 2.50 -7.67 32.16
CA GLN A 235 3.29 -8.80 31.67
C GLN A 235 4.79 -8.66 32.02
N ARG A 236 5.19 -7.52 32.60
CA ARG A 236 6.57 -7.25 33.01
C ARG A 236 6.78 -7.62 34.48
N GLU A 237 7.74 -8.50 34.73
CA GLU A 237 8.10 -8.98 36.06
C GLU A 237 8.41 -7.83 37.04
N ASP A 238 9.19 -6.84 36.59
CA ASP A 238 9.59 -5.69 37.42
C ASP A 238 8.41 -4.76 37.81
N TRP A 239 7.24 -4.94 37.21
CA TRP A 239 6.02 -4.20 37.55
C TRP A 239 5.19 -4.88 38.63
N LEU A 240 5.36 -6.19 38.84
CA LEU A 240 4.62 -6.95 39.85
C LEU A 240 4.93 -6.48 41.27
N HIS A 241 6.17 -6.08 41.54
CA HIS A 241 6.59 -5.56 42.86
C HIS A 241 5.87 -4.26 43.26
N LYS A 242 5.20 -3.60 42.32
CA LYS A 242 4.42 -2.38 42.55
C LYS A 242 2.92 -2.64 42.69
N MET A 243 2.48 -3.90 42.61
CA MET A 243 1.07 -4.29 42.71
C MET A 243 0.72 -4.93 44.04
N ASP A 244 -0.55 -4.77 44.44
CA ASP A 244 -1.08 -5.27 45.71
C ASP A 244 -1.11 -6.81 45.74
N SER A 245 -0.67 -7.38 46.86
CA SER A 245 -0.32 -8.81 47.02
C SER A 245 -1.50 -9.78 46.78
N SER A 246 -2.73 -9.29 46.74
CA SER A 246 -3.92 -10.13 46.52
C SER A 246 -4.21 -10.43 45.05
N ARG A 247 -3.62 -9.67 44.11
CA ARG A 247 -3.82 -9.85 42.66
C ARG A 247 -2.73 -10.70 42.00
N THR A 248 -1.64 -11.02 42.71
CA THR A 248 -0.41 -11.62 42.16
C THR A 248 -0.49 -13.11 41.87
N LEU A 249 -1.42 -13.86 42.45
CA LEU A 249 -1.45 -15.33 42.32
C LEU A 249 -1.93 -15.81 40.94
N GLU A 250 -2.86 -15.11 40.29
CA GLU A 250 -3.34 -15.42 38.92
C GLU A 250 -2.45 -14.81 37.83
N LEU A 251 -1.56 -13.88 38.20
CA LEU A 251 -0.69 -13.13 37.30
C LEU A 251 0.58 -13.90 36.89
N HIS A 252 1.04 -14.86 37.70
CA HIS A 252 2.34 -15.51 37.50
C HIS A 252 2.45 -16.28 36.18
N ASN A 253 1.33 -16.75 35.60
CA ASN A 253 1.35 -17.49 34.33
C ASN A 253 1.46 -16.60 33.08
N ASN A 254 1.32 -15.27 33.22
CA ASN A 254 1.27 -14.32 32.10
C ASN A 254 2.38 -13.26 32.16
N VAL A 255 3.36 -13.47 33.02
CA VAL A 255 4.50 -12.56 33.23
C VAL A 255 5.72 -13.17 32.57
N PHE A 256 6.42 -12.35 31.79
CA PHE A 256 7.61 -12.78 31.06
C PHE A 256 8.83 -12.05 31.59
N ASN A 257 9.94 -12.77 31.69
CA ASN A 257 11.24 -12.13 31.80
C ASN A 257 11.64 -11.51 30.45
N ILE A 258 12.69 -10.69 30.43
CA ILE A 258 13.13 -10.00 29.20
C ILE A 258 13.60 -10.94 28.10
N GLY A 259 14.08 -12.14 28.45
CA GLY A 259 14.48 -13.18 27.50
C GLY A 259 13.25 -13.78 26.82
N GLU A 260 12.30 -14.29 27.59
CA GLU A 260 11.04 -14.84 27.09
C GLU A 260 10.28 -13.81 26.24
N ALA A 261 10.20 -12.55 26.69
CA ALA A 261 9.55 -11.49 25.94
C ALA A 261 10.22 -11.21 24.58
N LYS A 262 11.55 -11.42 24.48
CA LYS A 262 12.27 -11.31 23.20
C LYS A 262 12.02 -12.50 22.29
N GLU A 263 11.89 -13.71 22.84
CA GLU A 263 11.54 -14.92 22.11
C GLU A 263 10.13 -14.81 21.51
N TRP A 264 9.12 -14.47 22.33
CA TRP A 264 7.76 -14.18 21.86
C TRP A 264 7.72 -13.08 20.81
N ARG A 265 8.52 -12.01 20.99
CA ARG A 265 8.64 -10.96 19.97
C ARG A 265 9.22 -11.50 18.67
N ALA A 266 10.23 -12.37 18.71
CA ALA A 266 10.83 -12.94 17.52
C ALA A 266 9.83 -13.84 16.77
N GLU A 267 9.13 -14.72 17.48
CA GLU A 267 8.07 -15.56 16.90
C GLU A 267 6.97 -14.72 16.24
N LEU A 268 6.50 -13.67 16.92
CA LEU A 268 5.52 -12.74 16.37
C LEU A 268 6.02 -12.05 15.08
N MET A 269 7.31 -11.70 15.00
CA MET A 269 7.87 -11.07 13.80
C MET A 269 7.95 -12.05 12.63
N GLU A 270 8.29 -13.32 12.89
CA GLU A 270 8.28 -14.36 11.85
C GLU A 270 6.86 -14.66 11.35
N GLU A 271 5.89 -14.78 12.25
CA GLU A 271 4.48 -14.95 11.87
C GLU A 271 3.98 -13.78 11.01
N ARG A 272 4.28 -12.54 11.41
CA ARG A 272 3.92 -11.34 10.65
C ARG A 272 4.59 -11.31 9.28
N LYS A 273 5.84 -11.73 9.19
CA LYS A 273 6.56 -11.81 7.91
C LYS A 273 5.89 -12.83 6.98
N ALA A 274 5.58 -14.02 7.47
CA ALA A 274 4.88 -15.05 6.71
C ALA A 274 3.52 -14.55 6.19
N PHE A 275 2.75 -13.86 7.03
CA PHE A 275 1.48 -13.25 6.62
C PHE A 275 1.65 -12.19 5.52
N ILE A 276 2.66 -11.33 5.63
CA ILE A 276 2.98 -10.32 4.60
C ILE A 276 3.31 -10.99 3.28
N ASP A 277 4.13 -12.04 3.30
CA ASP A 277 4.54 -12.78 2.10
C ASP A 277 3.35 -13.49 1.43
N GLU A 278 2.50 -14.15 2.22
CA GLU A 278 1.27 -14.80 1.74
C GLU A 278 0.30 -13.77 1.13
N HIS A 279 0.05 -12.66 1.82
CA HIS A 279 -0.85 -11.62 1.35
C HIS A 279 -0.34 -10.95 0.07
N ASN A 280 0.96 -10.67 -0.01
CA ASN A 280 1.58 -10.15 -1.24
C ASN A 280 1.47 -11.16 -2.40
N SER A 281 1.67 -12.44 -2.12
CA SER A 281 1.53 -13.50 -3.12
C SER A 281 0.09 -13.59 -3.63
N ALA A 282 -0.89 -13.57 -2.73
CA ALA A 282 -2.31 -13.61 -3.08
C ALA A 282 -2.73 -12.42 -3.95
N LEU A 283 -2.24 -11.21 -3.66
CA LEU A 283 -2.51 -10.02 -4.47
C LEU A 283 -1.80 -10.05 -5.84
N ALA A 284 -0.67 -10.73 -5.95
CA ALA A 284 0.09 -10.85 -7.18
C ALA A 284 -0.35 -12.01 -8.09
N GLN A 285 -1.29 -12.85 -7.65
CA GLN A 285 -1.79 -14.00 -8.43
C GLN A 285 -2.70 -13.60 -9.59
N GLU A 286 -3.46 -12.52 -9.45
CA GLU A 286 -4.32 -12.00 -10.51
C GLU A 286 -3.48 -11.16 -11.46
N THR A 287 -3.55 -11.43 -12.76
CA THR A 287 -2.72 -10.80 -13.79
C THR A 287 -3.52 -10.13 -14.90
N PHE A 288 -2.93 -9.10 -15.51
CA PHE A 288 -3.51 -8.46 -16.70
C PHE A 288 -3.33 -9.39 -17.89
N SER A 289 -4.32 -10.25 -18.14
CA SER A 289 -4.36 -11.10 -19.33
C SER A 289 -5.14 -10.39 -20.42
N LEU A 290 -4.42 -9.73 -21.33
CA LEU A 290 -4.99 -9.21 -22.58
C LEU A 290 -5.01 -10.36 -23.58
N CYS A 291 -6.20 -10.75 -24.05
CA CYS A 291 -6.34 -11.74 -25.11
C CYS A 291 -6.04 -11.08 -26.45
N GLU A 292 -4.99 -11.56 -27.12
CA GLU A 292 -4.69 -11.22 -28.52
C GLU A 292 -5.32 -12.31 -29.39
N HIS A 293 -6.35 -11.96 -30.16
CA HIS A 293 -7.09 -12.88 -31.03
C HIS A 293 -6.81 -12.59 -32.50
#